data_AF-A0A485L3X8-F1
#
_entry.id   AF-A0A485L3X8-F1
#
_cell.length_a   1.000
_cell.length_b   1.000
_cell.length_c   1.000
_cell.angle_alpha   90.00
_cell.angle_beta   90.00
_cell.angle_gamma   90.00
#
_symmetry.space_group_name_H-M   'P 1'
#
loop_
_entity.id
_entity.type
_entity.pdbx_description
1 polymer ?
#
loop_
_entity_poly.entity_id
_entity_poly.type
_entity_poly.pdbx_seq_one_letter_code
_entity_poly.pdbx_strand_id
1 'polypeptide(L)'
;MFRAHSSAVKPILTPANKYARLKFAMEKVGSDMVLDAMLDVVHLDEKWFYITQQKRTFYLAPGEQKPQRKCKSKRYITKVMFLSAVALPRYLDDAGCWWDGKIGTCPFVKTEAAIRSSVN
;
A
#
# COMPACT_ATOMS: atom_id res chain seq x y z
N MET A 1 -26.24 -18.77 -10.95
CA MET A 1 -25.52 -17.97 -9.94
C MET A 1 -24.14 -17.62 -10.51
N PHE A 2 -23.91 -16.37 -10.92
CA PHE A 2 -22.62 -15.98 -11.51
C PHE A 2 -21.63 -15.62 -10.39
N ARG A 3 -20.46 -16.25 -10.39
CA ARG A 3 -19.38 -16.02 -9.41
C ARG A 3 -18.27 -15.22 -10.07
N ALA A 4 -17.91 -14.07 -9.50
CA ALA A 4 -16.74 -13.32 -9.94
C ALA A 4 -15.47 -14.13 -9.62
N HIS A 5 -14.63 -14.35 -10.61
CA HIS A 5 -13.33 -15.01 -10.46
C HIS A 5 -12.23 -14.12 -11.02
N SER A 6 -11.20 -13.86 -10.22
CA SER A 6 -10.01 -13.11 -10.63
C SER A 6 -8.77 -13.99 -10.47
N SER A 7 -8.02 -14.19 -11.55
CA SER A 7 -6.70 -14.81 -11.52
C SER A 7 -5.63 -13.73 -11.68
N ALA A 8 -4.74 -13.60 -10.70
CA ALA A 8 -3.61 -12.68 -10.75
C ALA A 8 -2.35 -13.44 -11.18
N VAL A 9 -1.58 -12.85 -12.10
CA VAL A 9 -0.25 -13.36 -12.46
C VAL A 9 0.68 -13.15 -11.26
N LYS A 10 1.33 -14.22 -10.82
CA LYS A 10 2.29 -14.21 -9.70
C LYS A 10 3.70 -14.45 -10.23
N PRO A 11 4.73 -13.81 -9.65
CA PRO A 11 6.12 -14.10 -10.01
C PRO A 11 6.48 -15.54 -9.66
N ILE A 12 7.23 -16.19 -10.55
CA ILE A 12 7.75 -17.55 -10.31
C ILE A 12 8.93 -17.46 -9.36
N LEU A 13 8.91 -18.26 -8.29
CA LEU A 13 10.02 -18.33 -7.34
C LEU A 13 11.00 -19.42 -7.75
N THR A 14 12.25 -19.04 -8.00
CA THR A 14 13.35 -20.00 -8.18
C THR A 14 13.65 -20.75 -6.89
N PRO A 15 14.31 -21.93 -6.93
CA PRO A 15 14.75 -22.62 -5.72
C PRO A 15 15.60 -21.74 -4.79
N ALA A 16 16.49 -20.90 -5.35
CA ALA A 16 17.28 -19.94 -4.59
C ALA A 16 16.40 -18.90 -3.86
N ASN A 17 15.39 -18.33 -4.53
CA ASN A 17 14.46 -17.39 -3.90
C ASN A 17 13.68 -18.04 -2.75
N LYS A 18 13.28 -19.31 -2.90
CA LYS A 18 12.60 -20.06 -1.84
C LYS A 18 13.51 -20.27 -0.63
N TYR A 19 14.77 -20.67 -0.87
CA TYR A 19 15.75 -20.87 0.19
C TYR A 19 16.04 -19.56 0.94
N ALA A 20 16.28 -18.46 0.23
CA ALA A 20 16.51 -17.15 0.85
C ALA A 20 15.34 -16.70 1.74
N ARG A 21 14.10 -16.88 1.26
CA ARG A 21 12.90 -16.57 2.04
C ARG A 21 12.73 -17.47 3.26
N LEU A 22 13.03 -18.76 3.13
CA LEU A 22 13.00 -19.70 4.24
C LEU A 22 14.02 -19.32 5.31
N LYS A 23 15.26 -19.04 4.90
CA LYS A 23 16.33 -18.61 5.80
C LYS A 23 15.93 -17.34 6.56
N PHE A 24 15.47 -16.32 5.85
CA PHE A 24 14.98 -15.09 6.47
C PHE A 24 13.84 -15.33 7.47
N ALA A 25 12.87 -16.20 7.14
CA ALA A 25 11.78 -16.52 8.04
C ALA A 25 12.27 -17.26 9.30
N MET A 26 13.23 -18.19 9.14
CA MET A 26 13.81 -18.94 10.26
C MET A 26 14.60 -18.04 11.23
N GLU A 27 15.26 -16.99 10.73
CA GLU A 27 15.92 -15.98 11.56
C GLU A 27 14.94 -15.19 12.45
N LYS A 28 13.63 -15.27 12.18
CA LYS A 28 12.55 -14.62 12.95
C LYS A 28 11.80 -15.58 13.87
N VAL A 29 12.28 -16.80 14.02
CA VAL A 29 11.71 -17.80 14.93
C VAL A 29 12.71 -18.09 16.05
N GLY A 30 12.28 -17.92 17.29
CA GLY A 30 13.06 -18.23 18.48
C GLY A 30 13.29 -19.74 18.64
N SER A 31 14.20 -20.11 19.54
CA SER A 31 14.49 -21.52 19.85
C SER A 31 13.29 -22.29 20.43
N ASP A 32 12.33 -21.55 21.00
CA ASP A 32 11.06 -22.03 21.53
C ASP A 32 9.98 -22.19 20.44
N MET A 33 10.34 -22.02 19.16
CA MET A 33 9.42 -22.02 18.02
C MET A 33 8.40 -20.87 18.05
N VAL A 34 8.65 -19.82 18.84
CA VAL A 34 7.82 -18.62 18.88
C VAL A 34 8.36 -17.59 17.89
N LEU A 35 7.46 -16.92 17.17
CA LEU A 35 7.85 -15.83 16.27
C LEU A 35 8.32 -14.63 17.10
N ASP A 36 9.43 -14.03 16.67
CA ASP A 36 9.91 -12.76 17.21
C ASP A 36 8.81 -11.70 17.07
N ALA A 37 8.51 -11.04 18.19
CA ALA A 37 7.52 -9.96 18.25
C ALA A 37 7.97 -8.70 17.48
N MET A 38 9.26 -8.58 17.15
CA MET A 38 9.80 -7.51 16.31
C MET A 38 9.42 -6.10 16.82
N LEU A 39 9.41 -5.92 18.15
CA LEU A 39 8.99 -4.67 18.80
C LEU A 39 9.96 -3.50 18.52
N ASP A 40 11.20 -3.80 18.14
CA ASP A 40 12.26 -2.87 17.76
C ASP A 40 12.39 -2.70 16.22
N VAL A 41 11.48 -3.27 15.44
CA VAL A 41 11.52 -3.21 13.97
C VAL A 41 10.51 -2.19 13.44
N VAL A 42 10.98 -1.35 12.51
CA VAL A 42 10.13 -0.47 11.70
C VAL A 42 10.08 -0.99 10.27
N HIS A 43 8.88 -1.27 9.78
CA HIS A 43 8.64 -1.64 8.40
C HIS A 43 8.44 -0.40 7.53
N LEU A 44 9.21 -0.33 6.44
CA LEU A 44 9.13 0.72 5.44
C LEU A 44 8.66 0.12 4.12
N ASP A 45 7.71 0.77 3.47
CA ASP A 45 7.26 0.39 2.12
C ASP A 45 6.96 1.64 1.29
N GLU A 46 7.25 1.55 0.00
CA GLU A 46 6.91 2.57 -0.99
C GLU A 46 5.72 2.13 -1.82
N LYS A 47 4.73 3.02 -1.95
CA LYS A 47 3.53 2.72 -2.72
C LYS A 47 3.11 3.87 -3.62
N TRP A 48 2.81 3.53 -4.86
CA TRP A 48 2.16 4.43 -5.82
C TRP A 48 0.65 4.47 -5.58
N PHE A 49 0.15 5.67 -5.27
CA PHE A 49 -1.28 5.95 -5.21
C PHE A 49 -1.71 6.72 -6.46
N TYR A 50 -2.74 6.20 -7.13
CA TYR A 50 -3.35 6.87 -8.27
C TYR A 50 -4.47 7.77 -7.77
N ILE A 51 -4.52 9.04 -8.22
CA ILE A 51 -5.63 9.95 -7.91
C ILE A 51 -6.97 9.34 -8.34
N THR A 52 -6.96 8.51 -9.39
CA THR A 52 -8.15 7.80 -9.82
C THR A 52 -7.82 6.39 -10.30
N GLN A 53 -8.61 5.39 -9.90
CA GLN A 53 -8.39 4.00 -10.33
C GLN A 53 -8.73 3.83 -11.81
N GLN A 54 -7.91 3.05 -12.53
CA GLN A 54 -8.15 2.74 -13.94
C GLN A 54 -9.46 1.97 -14.15
N LYS A 55 -9.77 1.02 -13.27
CA LYS A 55 -11.04 0.31 -13.22
C LYS A 55 -11.63 0.54 -11.83
N ARG A 56 -12.86 1.06 -11.77
CA ARG A 56 -13.62 1.24 -10.54
C ARG A 56 -14.97 0.58 -10.72
N THR A 57 -15.37 -0.24 -9.77
CA THR A 57 -16.68 -0.89 -9.76
C THR A 57 -17.69 0.08 -9.15
N PHE A 58 -18.79 0.31 -9.86
CA PHE A 58 -19.93 1.09 -9.38
C PHE A 58 -21.13 0.17 -9.27
N TYR A 59 -21.82 0.21 -8.15
CA TYR A 59 -23.14 -0.41 -7.99
C TYR A 59 -24.17 0.67 -8.30
N LEU A 60 -25.11 0.37 -9.20
CA LEU A 60 -26.12 1.32 -9.67
C LEU A 60 -27.50 0.77 -9.38
N ALA A 61 -28.41 1.63 -8.91
CA ALA A 61 -29.80 1.29 -8.76
C ALA A 61 -30.51 1.20 -10.13
N PRO A 62 -31.62 0.46 -10.27
CA PRO A 62 -32.37 0.41 -11.51
C PRO A 62 -32.81 1.81 -11.96
N GLY A 63 -32.46 2.19 -13.19
CA GLY A 63 -32.77 3.51 -13.77
C GLY A 63 -31.64 4.55 -13.64
N GLU A 64 -30.58 4.28 -12.87
CA GLU A 64 -29.45 5.20 -12.76
C GLU A 64 -28.56 5.20 -14.01
N GLN A 65 -28.13 6.38 -14.43
CA GLN A 65 -27.21 6.53 -15.55
C GLN A 65 -25.81 6.05 -15.17
N LYS A 66 -25.19 5.25 -16.04
CA LYS A 66 -23.82 4.75 -15.83
C LYS A 66 -22.82 5.92 -15.79
N PRO A 67 -21.96 6.00 -14.76
CA PRO A 67 -20.97 7.06 -14.66
C PRO A 67 -19.95 6.95 -15.81
N GLN A 68 -19.81 8.02 -16.60
CA GLN A 68 -18.80 8.10 -17.65
C GLN A 68 -17.50 8.69 -17.10
N ARG A 69 -16.39 7.94 -17.24
CA ARG A 69 -15.04 8.40 -16.90
C ARG A 69 -14.15 8.31 -18.12
N LYS A 70 -13.76 9.47 -18.66
CA LYS A 70 -12.92 9.59 -19.86
C LYS A 70 -11.57 10.22 -19.49
N CYS A 71 -10.48 9.68 -20.04
CA CYS A 71 -9.14 10.28 -19.99
C CYS A 71 -8.46 10.04 -21.33
N LYS A 72 -7.53 10.93 -21.73
CA LYS A 72 -6.82 10.80 -23.03
C LYS A 72 -5.95 9.53 -23.08
N SER A 73 -5.28 9.19 -21.98
CA SER A 73 -4.57 7.93 -21.82
C SER A 73 -4.41 7.59 -20.34
N LYS A 74 -4.42 6.30 -20.03
CA LYS A 74 -4.19 5.77 -18.67
C LYS A 74 -2.81 6.13 -18.12
N ARG A 75 -1.84 6.37 -19.01
CA ARG A 75 -0.47 6.77 -18.64
C ARG A 75 -0.41 8.17 -18.00
N TYR A 76 -1.40 9.02 -18.27
CA TYR A 76 -1.49 10.38 -17.73
C TYR A 76 -2.29 10.47 -16.43
N ILE A 77 -2.75 9.35 -15.87
CA ILE A 77 -3.37 9.38 -14.55
C ILE A 77 -2.28 9.75 -13.54
N THR A 78 -2.46 10.87 -12.86
CA THR A 78 -1.55 11.33 -11.81
C THR A 78 -1.38 10.26 -10.76
N LYS A 79 -0.11 9.90 -10.51
CA LYS A 79 0.32 8.98 -9.47
C LYS A 79 1.27 9.71 -8.54
N VAL A 80 1.10 9.48 -7.24
CA VAL A 80 1.95 10.04 -6.19
C VAL A 80 2.55 8.86 -5.44
N MET A 81 3.86 8.85 -5.24
CA MET A 81 4.54 7.84 -4.44
C MET A 81 4.53 8.30 -2.99
N PHE A 82 4.24 7.38 -2.08
CA PHE A 82 4.34 7.59 -0.65
C PHE A 82 5.28 6.56 -0.05
N LEU A 83 6.12 6.99 0.88
CA LEU A 83 6.86 6.15 1.81
C LEU A 83 6.09 6.11 3.13
N SER A 84 5.74 4.92 3.60
CA SER A 84 5.06 4.74 4.89
C SER A 84 5.93 3.91 5.84
N ALA A 85 5.95 4.33 7.10
CA ALA A 85 6.64 3.67 8.20
C ALA A 85 5.64 3.17 9.24
N VAL A 86 5.68 1.87 9.55
CA VAL A 86 4.79 1.22 10.52
C VAL A 86 5.59 0.23 11.37
N ALA A 87 5.34 0.22 12.67
CA ALA A 87 5.83 -0.78 13.62
C ALA A 87 4.66 -1.64 14.13
N LEU A 88 4.95 -2.69 14.91
CA LEU A 88 3.90 -3.52 15.49
C LEU A 88 3.05 -2.68 16.49
N PRO A 89 1.71 -2.68 16.36
CA PRO A 89 0.83 -2.07 17.36
C PRO A 89 1.07 -2.70 18.75
N ARG A 90 1.21 -1.86 19.78
CA ARG A 90 1.50 -2.31 21.13
C ARG A 90 0.91 -1.36 22.17
N TYR A 91 0.68 -1.89 23.37
CA TYR A 91 0.37 -1.06 24.52
C TYR A 91 1.63 -0.31 24.97
N LEU A 92 1.50 0.99 25.24
CA LEU A 92 2.57 1.82 25.77
C LEU A 92 2.26 2.11 27.24
N ASP A 93 3.01 1.48 28.15
CA ASP A 93 2.80 1.62 29.59
C ASP A 93 2.94 3.09 30.04
N ASP A 94 3.93 3.82 29.49
CA ASP A 94 4.18 5.23 29.82
C ASP A 94 3.01 6.15 29.46
N ALA A 95 2.28 5.82 28.38
CA ALA A 95 1.16 6.61 27.88
C ALA A 95 -0.21 6.06 28.34
N GLY A 96 -0.23 4.89 28.97
CA GLY A 96 -1.45 4.19 29.37
C GLY A 96 -2.40 3.86 28.22
N CYS A 97 -1.90 3.78 26.98
CA CYS A 97 -2.74 3.64 25.79
C CYS A 97 -2.17 2.67 24.75
N TRP A 98 -3.04 2.18 23.87
CA TRP A 98 -2.65 1.39 22.72
C TRP A 98 -2.13 2.28 21.60
N TRP A 99 -0.89 2.06 21.18
CA TRP A 99 -0.34 2.68 19.98
C TRP A 99 -0.65 1.81 18.76
N ASP A 100 -1.12 2.45 17.69
CA ASP A 100 -1.55 1.79 16.46
C ASP A 100 -0.39 1.43 15.51
N GLY A 101 0.86 1.64 15.96
CA GLY A 101 2.07 1.32 15.21
C GLY A 101 2.38 2.28 14.07
N LYS A 102 1.54 3.30 13.82
CA LYS A 102 1.78 4.25 12.72
C LYS A 102 2.83 5.26 13.13
N ILE A 103 3.89 5.35 12.33
CA ILE A 103 4.97 6.34 12.55
C ILE A 103 4.78 7.52 11.60
N GLY A 104 4.55 7.25 10.31
CA GLY A 104 4.36 8.33 9.35
C GLY A 104 4.10 7.87 7.94
N THR A 105 3.62 8.79 7.11
CA THR A 105 3.46 8.61 5.67
C THR A 105 3.86 9.88 4.96
N CYS A 106 4.91 9.80 4.16
CA CYS A 106 5.53 10.95 3.51
C CYS A 106 5.41 10.81 1.99
N PRO A 107 4.83 11.81 1.30
CA PRO A 107 4.83 11.82 -0.17
C PRO A 107 6.21 12.18 -0.72
N PHE A 108 6.64 11.50 -1.79
CA PHE A 108 7.77 11.96 -2.62
C PHE A 108 7.27 13.01 -3.60
N VAL A 109 7.16 14.25 -3.13
CA VAL A 109 6.73 15.40 -3.92
C VAL A 109 7.77 16.50 -3.88
N LYS A 110 7.91 17.21 -5.00
CA LYS A 110 8.65 18.47 -5.04
C LYS A 110 7.65 19.60 -4.84
N THR A 111 7.86 20.41 -3.82
CA THR A 111 7.08 21.63 -3.60
C THR A 111 7.58 22.70 -4.56
N GLU A 112 6.72 23.18 -5.44
CA GLU A 112 7.02 24.29 -6.36
C GLU A 112 6.05 25.44 -6.08
N ALA A 113 6.54 26.68 -6.20
CA ALA A 113 5.68 27.86 -6.08
C ALA A 113 4.61 27.82 -7.18
N ALA A 114 3.37 28.18 -6.84
CA ALA A 114 2.29 28.22 -7.82
C ALA A 114 2.60 29.26 -8.89
N ILE A 115 2.87 28.81 -10.11
CA ILE A 115 3.09 29.69 -11.26
C ILE A 115 1.72 30.01 -11.87
N ARG A 116 1.32 31.28 -11.83
CA ARG A 116 0.14 31.76 -12.55
C ARG A 116 0.41 31.73 -14.05
N SER A 117 -0.38 30.97 -14.81
CA SER A 117 -0.34 30.95 -16.27
C SER A 117 -1.34 31.91 -16.92
N SER A 118 -2.18 32.59 -16.13
CA SER A 118 -3.14 33.58 -16.64
C SER A 118 -2.62 35.01 -16.47
N VAL A 119 -2.51 35.70 -17.60
CA VAL A 119 -2.47 37.16 -17.68
C VAL A 119 -3.90 37.64 -17.38
N ASN A 120 -4.05 38.57 -16.43
CA ASN A 120 -5.32 39.32 -16.29
C ASN A 120 -5.43 40.32 -17.43
#